data_AF-A0A941LDZ0-F1
#
_entry.id   AF-A0A941LDZ0-F1
#
_cell.length_a   1.000
_cell.length_b   1.000
_cell.length_c   1.000
_cell.angle_alpha   90.00
_cell.angle_beta   90.00
_cell.angle_gamma   90.00
#
_symmetry.space_group_name_H-M   'P 1'
#
loop_
_entity.id
_entity.type
_entity.pdbx_description
1 polymer ?
#
loop_
_entity_poly.entity_id
_entity_poly.type
_entity_poly.pdbx_seq_one_letter_code
_entity_poly.pdbx_strand_id
1 'polypeptide(L)'
;MRRIQGVKGTAASCVLLASVILVPGLERAAGAGEHDWLDVLVQAVLVEQAKEEGGEDLFRPYVVQLAIVRAHLATDDGEAVYRTMNRFMDMLQAREQGITAEAAERLFDDCYHVTPPRYHDVSRHLHRMS
;
A
#
# COMPACT_ATOMS: atom_id res chain seq x y z
N MET A 1 -23.14 19.71 71.92
CA MET A 1 -22.64 18.32 72.14
C MET A 1 -23.05 17.53 70.91
N ARG A 2 -22.23 16.81 70.13
CA ARG A 2 -20.92 16.16 70.31
C ARG A 2 -20.06 16.34 69.04
N ARG A 3 -18.74 16.33 69.27
CA ARG A 3 -17.65 16.30 68.28
C ARG A 3 -17.51 14.90 67.67
N ILE A 4 -17.07 14.83 66.41
CA ILE A 4 -16.30 13.71 65.84
C ILE A 4 -15.24 14.36 64.93
N GLN A 5 -14.01 14.57 65.43
CA GLN A 5 -12.79 13.85 64.99
C GLN A 5 -12.68 13.75 63.46
N GLY A 6 -11.79 14.44 62.76
CA GLY A 6 -10.39 14.71 63.09
C GLY A 6 -9.52 13.58 62.55
N VAL A 7 -9.15 13.64 61.27
CA VAL A 7 -7.94 12.96 60.80
C VAL A 7 -7.14 13.92 59.92
N LYS A 8 -5.98 14.28 60.45
CA LYS A 8 -4.88 14.93 59.74
C LYS A 8 -4.10 13.82 59.06
N GLY A 9 -3.81 14.00 57.78
CA GLY A 9 -2.86 13.19 57.01
C GLY A 9 -2.19 14.09 55.99
N THR A 10 -1.06 14.66 56.40
CA THR A 10 -0.15 15.47 55.59
C THR A 10 0.68 14.61 54.63
N ALA A 11 1.24 15.31 53.64
CA ALA A 11 2.32 14.92 52.72
C ALA A 11 1.86 14.34 51.38
N ALA A 12 2.42 14.71 50.23
CA ALA A 12 3.30 15.80 49.85
C ALA A 12 3.40 15.77 48.33
N SER A 13 3.71 16.93 47.76
CA SER A 13 4.48 17.11 46.53
C SER A 13 3.92 16.62 45.20
N CYS A 14 3.60 17.62 44.38
CA CYS A 14 3.68 17.59 42.94
C CYS A 14 4.97 16.93 42.44
N VAL A 15 4.84 15.91 41.61
CA VAL A 15 5.77 15.68 40.50
C VAL A 15 4.93 15.47 39.25
N LEU A 16 4.84 16.51 38.45
CA LEU A 16 4.50 16.44 37.04
C LEU A 16 5.59 15.62 36.35
N LEU A 17 5.27 14.40 35.92
CA LEU A 17 6.08 13.68 34.93
C LEU A 17 5.13 13.15 33.86
N ALA A 18 5.10 13.94 32.78
CA ALA A 18 4.71 13.59 31.42
C ALA A 18 3.93 12.29 31.25
N SER A 19 2.61 12.41 31.07
CA SER A 19 1.88 11.48 30.22
C SER A 19 2.51 11.55 28.83
N VAL A 20 3.51 10.70 28.57
CA VAL A 20 3.89 10.36 27.21
C VAL A 20 2.64 9.71 26.63
N ILE A 21 1.89 10.49 25.87
CA ILE A 21 0.91 9.94 24.93
C ILE A 21 1.76 9.16 23.93
N LEU A 22 1.91 7.87 24.19
CA LEU A 22 2.49 6.93 23.26
C LEU A 22 1.43 6.73 22.16
N VAL A 23 1.44 7.64 21.19
CA VAL A 23 0.88 7.36 19.87
C VAL A 23 2.02 7.46 18.85
N PRO A 24 2.89 6.44 18.77
CA PRO A 24 3.43 5.98 17.50
C PRO A 24 2.49 4.90 16.99
N GLY A 25 1.96 5.16 15.79
CA GLY A 25 0.87 4.44 15.18
C GLY A 25 1.01 2.93 15.22
N LEU A 26 -0.11 2.32 15.58
CA LEU A 26 -0.61 1.08 15.02
C LEU A 26 0.45 -0.01 14.96
N GLU A 27 0.56 -0.73 16.07
CA GLU A 27 0.86 -2.17 16.12
C GLU A 27 0.67 -2.77 14.72
N ARG A 28 1.75 -2.89 13.95
CA ARG A 28 1.72 -3.44 12.59
C ARG A 28 1.27 -4.87 12.81
N ALA A 29 -0.02 -5.10 12.54
CA ALA A 29 -0.68 -6.37 12.78
C ALA A 29 0.25 -7.49 12.31
N ALA A 30 0.47 -8.47 13.18
CA ALA A 30 1.22 -9.68 12.91
C ALA A 30 0.50 -10.51 11.82
N GLY A 31 0.60 -10.01 10.60
CA GLY A 31 -0.18 -10.35 9.42
C GLY A 31 0.05 -9.34 8.29
N ALA A 32 1.27 -8.78 8.20
CA ALA A 32 1.76 -8.14 6.96
C ALA A 32 1.72 -9.23 5.88
N GLY A 33 0.66 -9.20 5.08
CA GLY A 33 0.18 -10.32 4.31
C GLY A 33 1.13 -10.64 3.18
N GLU A 34 1.13 -11.91 2.76
CA GLU A 34 1.83 -12.41 1.58
C GLU A 34 1.57 -11.58 0.29
N HIS A 35 0.56 -10.70 0.32
CA HIS A 35 0.09 -9.87 -0.77
C HIS A 35 0.22 -8.35 -0.54
N ASP A 36 0.96 -7.90 0.48
CA ASP A 36 1.15 -6.46 0.80
C ASP A 36 1.69 -5.66 -0.41
N TRP A 37 2.46 -6.30 -1.30
CA TRP A 37 2.96 -5.68 -2.51
C TRP A 37 1.86 -5.25 -3.49
N LEU A 38 0.74 -5.98 -3.54
CA LEU A 38 -0.37 -5.66 -4.43
C LEU A 38 -1.13 -4.43 -3.93
N ASP A 39 -1.26 -4.27 -2.61
CA ASP A 39 -1.85 -3.06 -2.03
C ASP A 39 -1.00 -1.82 -2.35
N VAL A 40 0.33 -1.94 -2.32
CA VAL A 40 1.24 -0.87 -2.73
C VAL A 40 1.04 -0.49 -4.19
N LEU A 41 0.93 -1.46 -5.11
CA LEU A 41 0.68 -1.17 -6.53
C LEU A 41 -0.68 -0.52 -6.77
N VAL A 42 -1.73 -0.99 -6.11
CA VAL A 42 -3.06 -0.38 -6.22
C VAL A 42 -3.00 1.08 -5.76
N GLN A 43 -2.31 1.36 -4.64
CA GLN A 43 -2.14 2.73 -4.16
C GLN A 43 -1.32 3.58 -5.14
N ALA A 44 -0.26 3.05 -5.74
CA ALA A 44 0.52 3.75 -6.76
C ALA A 44 -0.36 4.17 -7.96
N VAL A 45 -1.19 3.25 -8.47
CA VAL A 45 -2.15 3.56 -9.55
C VAL A 45 -3.12 4.66 -9.15
N LEU A 46 -3.67 4.61 -7.94
CA LEU A 46 -4.61 5.64 -7.44
C LEU A 46 -3.93 7.00 -7.24
N VAL A 47 -2.66 7.02 -6.86
CA VAL A 47 -1.87 8.26 -6.76
C VAL A 47 -1.64 8.88 -8.13
N GLU A 48 -1.32 8.09 -9.15
CA GLU A 48 -1.21 8.60 -10.53
C GLU A 48 -2.57 9.05 -11.07
N GLN A 49 -3.62 8.28 -10.82
CA GLN A 49 -5.00 8.63 -11.16
C GLN A 49 -5.40 10.01 -10.61
N ALA A 50 -5.03 10.32 -9.36
CA ALA A 50 -5.39 11.59 -8.73
C ALA A 50 -4.65 12.82 -9.30
N LYS A 51 -3.59 12.61 -10.10
CA LYS A 51 -2.80 13.70 -10.71
C LYS A 51 -3.36 14.15 -12.07
N GLU A 52 -4.14 13.30 -12.74
CA GLU A 52 -4.60 13.54 -14.11
C GLU A 52 -6.08 13.97 -14.16
N GLU A 53 -6.39 14.96 -14.98
CA GLU A 53 -7.78 15.35 -15.27
C GLU A 53 -8.47 14.21 -16.03
N GLY A 54 -9.63 13.76 -15.55
CA GLY A 54 -10.29 12.56 -16.08
C GLY A 54 -9.60 11.25 -15.70
N GLY A 55 -8.67 11.27 -14.74
CA GLY A 55 -7.89 10.11 -14.33
C GLY A 55 -8.73 8.88 -13.98
N GLU A 56 -9.91 9.05 -13.37
CA GLU A 56 -10.78 7.90 -13.05
C GLU A 56 -11.09 7.04 -14.28
N ASP A 57 -11.43 7.65 -15.41
CA ASP A 57 -11.72 6.90 -16.64
C ASP A 57 -10.46 6.28 -17.26
N LEU A 58 -9.34 7.02 -17.22
CA LEU A 58 -8.06 6.59 -17.78
C LEU A 58 -7.47 5.40 -17.00
N PHE A 59 -7.51 5.44 -15.67
CA PHE A 59 -6.86 4.47 -14.79
C PHE A 59 -7.78 3.33 -14.33
N ARG A 60 -9.11 3.44 -14.48
CA ARG A 60 -10.06 2.37 -14.09
C ARG A 60 -9.68 0.98 -14.64
N PRO A 61 -9.28 0.80 -15.91
CA PRO A 61 -8.88 -0.53 -16.41
C PRO A 61 -7.67 -1.13 -15.67
N TYR A 62 -6.73 -0.29 -15.23
CA TYR A 62 -5.55 -0.70 -14.49
C TYR A 62 -5.92 -1.18 -13.08
N VAL A 63 -6.80 -0.45 -12.40
CA VAL A 63 -7.33 -0.86 -11.08
C VAL A 63 -8.12 -2.17 -11.20
N VAL A 64 -8.95 -2.33 -12.23
CA VAL A 64 -9.68 -3.58 -12.50
C VAL A 64 -8.72 -4.74 -12.72
N GLN A 65 -7.65 -4.54 -13.49
CA GLN A 65 -6.64 -5.57 -13.73
C GLN A 65 -5.96 -6.02 -12.42
N LEU A 66 -5.61 -5.09 -11.52
CA LEU A 66 -5.04 -5.43 -10.19
C LEU A 66 -6.06 -6.13 -9.28
N ALA A 67 -7.36 -5.86 -9.42
CA ALA A 67 -8.39 -6.62 -8.72
C ALA A 67 -8.47 -8.08 -9.19
N ILE A 68 -8.24 -8.35 -10.49
CA ILE A 68 -8.15 -9.71 -11.02
C ILE A 68 -6.93 -10.44 -10.45
N VAL A 69 -5.77 -9.77 -10.36
CA VAL A 69 -4.57 -10.32 -9.71
C VAL A 69 -4.88 -10.72 -8.27
N ARG A 70 -5.57 -9.86 -7.51
CA ARG A 70 -6.00 -10.16 -6.14
C ARG A 70 -6.85 -11.42 -6.06
N ALA A 71 -7.77 -11.59 -7.01
CA ALA A 71 -8.64 -12.77 -7.04
C ALA A 71 -7.84 -14.06 -7.24
N HIS A 72 -6.81 -14.06 -8.11
CA HIS A 72 -5.95 -15.23 -8.32
C HIS A 72 -5.01 -15.51 -7.14
N LEU A 73 -4.52 -14.48 -6.46
CA LEU A 73 -3.75 -14.64 -5.22
C LEU A 73 -4.59 -15.29 -4.11
N ALA A 74 -5.89 -14.96 -4.04
CA ALA A 74 -6.80 -15.56 -3.05
C ALA A 74 -7.05 -17.06 -3.31
N THR A 75 -6.76 -17.57 -4.50
CA THR A 75 -6.89 -18.99 -4.87
C THR A 75 -5.54 -19.71 -4.97
N ASP A 76 -4.43 -19.06 -4.60
CA ASP A 76 -3.05 -19.58 -4.73
C ASP A 76 -2.70 -20.07 -6.15
N ASP A 77 -3.29 -19.45 -7.18
CA ASP A 77 -3.02 -19.79 -8.59
C ASP A 77 -1.84 -18.94 -9.10
N GLY A 78 -0.63 -19.35 -8.74
CA GLY A 78 0.59 -18.61 -9.09
C GLY A 78 0.80 -18.39 -10.59
N GLU A 79 0.35 -19.32 -11.45
CA GLU A 79 0.45 -19.17 -12.90
C GLU A 79 -0.54 -18.12 -13.42
N ALA A 80 -1.78 -18.12 -12.91
CA ALA A 80 -2.74 -17.08 -13.26
C ALA A 80 -2.32 -15.69 -12.75
N VAL A 81 -1.74 -15.61 -11.54
CA VAL A 81 -1.13 -14.37 -11.03
C VAL A 81 -0.03 -13.90 -11.98
N TYR A 82 0.88 -14.79 -12.37
CA TYR A 82 1.96 -14.46 -13.31
C TYR A 82 1.42 -13.90 -14.64
N ARG A 83 0.45 -14.57 -15.26
CA ARG A 83 -0.13 -14.12 -16.54
C ARG A 83 -0.85 -12.77 -16.40
N THR A 84 -1.62 -12.58 -15.33
CA THR A 84 -2.40 -11.35 -15.13
C THR A 84 -1.55 -10.15 -14.72
N MET A 85 -0.46 -10.36 -13.97
CA MET A 85 0.52 -9.32 -13.70
C MET A 85 1.31 -8.91 -14.94
N ASN A 86 1.76 -9.86 -15.77
CA ASN A 86 2.40 -9.51 -17.04
C ASN A 86 1.45 -8.75 -17.97
N ARG A 87 0.16 -9.09 -17.98
CA ARG A 87 -0.85 -8.31 -18.71
C ARG A 87 -0.96 -6.88 -18.19
N PHE A 88 -0.95 -6.67 -16.86
CA PHE A 88 -0.93 -5.32 -16.28
C PHE A 88 0.28 -4.51 -16.79
N MET A 89 1.46 -5.13 -16.82
CA MET A 89 2.67 -4.50 -17.35
C MET A 89 2.60 -4.22 -18.85
N ASP A 90 1.97 -5.09 -19.65
CA ASP A 90 1.73 -4.84 -21.07
C ASP A 90 0.81 -3.61 -21.26
N MET A 91 -0.22 -3.46 -20.44
CA MET A 91 -1.13 -2.31 -20.48
C MET A 91 -0.36 -1.00 -20.22
N LEU A 92 0.54 -0.99 -19.23
CA LEU A 92 1.40 0.16 -18.93
C LEU A 92 2.33 0.50 -20.10
N GLN A 93 2.99 -0.50 -20.69
CA GLN A 93 3.88 -0.30 -21.83
C GLN A 93 3.14 0.25 -23.06
N ALA A 94 1.93 -0.25 -23.31
CA ALA A 94 1.07 0.22 -24.39
C ALA A 94 0.41 1.58 -24.08
N ARG A 95 0.45 2.05 -22.82
CA ARG A 95 -0.30 3.20 -22.32
C ARG A 95 -1.77 3.12 -22.70
N GLU A 96 -2.39 1.97 -22.40
CA GLU A 96 -3.82 1.77 -22.66
C GLU A 96 -4.65 2.90 -22.04
N GLN A 97 -5.71 3.31 -22.73
CA GLN A 97 -6.51 4.52 -22.46
C GLN A 97 -5.79 5.86 -22.58
N GLY A 98 -4.50 5.88 -22.92
CA GLY A 98 -3.77 7.12 -23.18
C GLY A 98 -3.25 7.83 -21.93
N ILE A 99 -2.92 7.07 -20.86
CA ILE A 99 -2.19 7.61 -19.71
C ILE A 99 -0.85 8.23 -20.15
N THR A 100 -0.35 9.20 -19.38
CA THR A 100 0.93 9.85 -19.68
C THR A 100 2.10 8.87 -19.70
N ALA A 101 3.14 9.18 -20.48
CA ALA A 101 4.34 8.35 -20.52
C ALA A 101 5.04 8.29 -19.17
N GLU A 102 5.03 9.41 -18.45
CA GLU A 102 5.61 9.57 -17.14
C GLU A 102 4.87 8.74 -16.08
N ALA A 103 3.53 8.71 -16.10
CA ALA A 103 2.75 7.87 -15.20
C ALA A 103 2.99 6.38 -15.49
N ALA A 104 2.97 5.99 -16.77
CA ALA A 104 3.23 4.62 -17.19
C ALA A 104 4.64 4.14 -16.77
N GLU A 105 5.65 5.00 -16.91
CA GLU A 105 7.02 4.72 -16.48
C GLU A 105 7.11 4.51 -14.97
N ARG A 106 6.59 5.44 -14.15
CA ARG A 106 6.61 5.30 -12.69
C ARG A 106 5.94 4.03 -12.22
N LEU A 107 4.76 3.72 -12.76
CA LEU A 107 4.01 2.50 -12.38
C LEU A 107 4.75 1.23 -12.82
N PHE A 108 5.45 1.27 -13.95
CA PHE A 108 6.25 0.13 -14.41
C PHE A 108 7.48 -0.10 -13.51
N ASP A 109 8.10 0.97 -13.04
CA ASP A 109 9.21 0.90 -12.08
C ASP A 109 8.73 0.41 -10.71
N ASP A 110 7.56 0.84 -10.25
CA ASP A 110 6.95 0.31 -9.03
C ASP A 110 6.71 -1.20 -9.15
N CYS A 111 6.25 -1.69 -10.31
CA CYS A 111 6.11 -3.14 -10.55
C CYS A 111 7.41 -3.89 -10.29
N TYR A 112 8.55 -3.36 -10.74
CA TYR A 112 9.86 -3.96 -10.52
C TYR A 112 10.21 -4.04 -9.04
N HIS A 113 9.95 -2.96 -8.31
CA HIS A 113 10.39 -2.82 -6.93
C HIS A 113 9.59 -3.66 -5.95
N VAL A 114 8.29 -3.85 -6.19
CA VAL A 114 7.41 -4.47 -5.19
C VAL A 114 6.88 -5.84 -5.60
N THR A 115 6.78 -6.14 -6.90
CA THR A 115 6.22 -7.43 -7.35
C THR A 115 7.24 -8.56 -7.13
N PRO A 116 6.87 -9.66 -6.45
CA PRO A 116 7.73 -10.82 -6.34
C PRO A 116 8.18 -11.33 -7.74
N PRO A 117 9.46 -11.70 -7.93
CA PRO A 117 9.97 -12.15 -9.24
C PRO A 117 9.23 -13.36 -9.82
N ARG A 118 8.60 -14.18 -8.99
CA ARG A 118 7.80 -15.33 -9.43
C ARG A 118 6.50 -14.94 -10.16
N TYR A 119 6.06 -13.69 -10.04
CA TYR A 119 4.78 -13.22 -10.57
C TYR A 119 4.91 -12.28 -11.78
N HIS A 120 6.11 -12.04 -12.30
CA HIS A 120 6.27 -11.27 -13.53
C HIS A 120 7.55 -11.65 -14.28
N ASP A 121 7.63 -11.30 -15.56
CA ASP A 121 8.87 -11.46 -16.34
C ASP A 121 9.87 -10.36 -15.99
N VAL A 122 10.83 -10.70 -15.14
CA VAL A 122 11.93 -9.81 -14.71
C VAL A 122 12.82 -9.33 -15.85
N SER A 123 12.89 -10.03 -16.99
CA SER A 123 13.72 -9.62 -18.13
C SER A 123 13.26 -8.30 -18.75
N ARG A 124 11.98 -7.95 -18.55
CA ARG A 124 11.36 -6.71 -19.03
C ARG A 124 11.97 -5.45 -18.43
N HIS A 125 12.65 -5.57 -17.29
CA HIS A 125 13.35 -4.47 -16.64
C HIS A 125 14.81 -4.34 -17.11
N LEU A 126 15.44 -5.45 -17.52
CA LEU A 126 16.84 -5.47 -17.96
C LEU A 126 17.04 -4.69 -19.28
N HIS A 127 16.09 -4.79 -20.22
CA HIS A 127 16.16 -4.07 -21.50
C HIS A 127 16.00 -2.55 -21.37
N ARG A 128 15.55 -2.04 -20.23
CA ARG A 128 15.34 -0.62 -20.00
C ARG A 128 16.55 0.08 -19.35
N MET A 129 17.46 -0.69 -18.73
CA MET A 129 18.65 -0.18 -18.05
C MET A 129 19.92 -0.11 -18.93
N SER A 130 19.84 -0.48 -20.22
CA SER A 130 20.94 -0.38 -21.19
C SER A 130 20.74 0.76 -22.16
#